data_AF-A0A268TSL9-F1
#
_entry.id   AF-A0A268TSL9-F1
#
_cell.length_a   1.000
_cell.length_b   1.000
_cell.length_c   1.000
_cell.angle_alpha   90.00
_cell.angle_beta   90.00
_cell.angle_gamma   90.00
#
_symmetry.space_group_name_H-M   'P 1'
#
loop_
_entity.id
_entity.type
_entity.pdbx_description
1 polymer ?
#
loop_
_entity_poly.entity_id
_entity_poly.type
_entity_poly.pdbx_seq_one_letter_code
_entity_poly.pdbx_strand_id
1 'polypeptide(L)'
;MTKHKLHEICEDYKAGMSFEKICKKYGGLRVYIPQVIPDVRERIIEEFNGYNYELLATKFNLSVEKVREIIREHRKLTMKQMD
;
A
#
# COMPACT_ATOMS: atom_id res chain seq x y z
N MET A 1 -6.06 5.65 16.33
CA MET A 1 -5.25 4.78 15.45
C MET A 1 -3.78 4.97 15.78
N THR A 2 -3.10 3.93 16.23
CA THR A 2 -1.64 3.95 16.44
C THR A 2 -0.97 4.21 15.08
N LYS A 3 -0.31 5.35 14.90
CA LYS A 3 0.42 5.62 13.64
C LYS A 3 1.52 4.57 13.50
N HIS A 4 1.62 3.95 12.32
CA HIS A 4 2.65 2.95 12.04
C HIS A 4 4.02 3.61 12.20
N LYS A 5 4.99 2.95 12.86
CA LYS A 5 6.30 3.56 13.17
C LYS A 5 7.05 4.06 11.92
N LEU A 6 6.87 3.37 10.79
CA LEU A 6 7.37 3.83 9.49
C LEU A 6 6.83 5.22 9.12
N HIS A 7 5.55 5.49 9.35
CA HIS A 7 4.94 6.79 9.05
C HIS A 7 5.55 7.89 9.93
N GLU A 8 5.77 7.63 11.23
CA GLU A 8 6.42 8.60 12.12
C GLU A 8 7.85 8.93 11.66
N ILE A 9 8.63 7.90 11.27
CA ILE A 9 9.98 8.08 10.72
C ILE A 9 9.94 8.93 9.44
N CYS A 10 9.00 8.66 8.54
CA CYS A 10 8.85 9.41 7.29
C CYS A 10 8.50 10.89 7.54
N GLU A 11 7.59 11.17 8.49
CA GLU A 11 7.21 12.55 8.82
C GLU A 11 8.37 13.33 9.44
N ASP A 12 9.13 12.71 10.36
CA ASP A 12 10.32 13.34 10.94
C ASP A 12 11.40 13.62 9.87
N TYR A 13 11.60 12.69 8.93
CA TYR A 13 12.53 12.89 7.82
C TYR A 13 12.09 14.06 6.92
N LYS A 14 10.81 14.12 6.54
CA LYS A 14 10.24 15.24 5.76
C LYS A 14 10.35 16.58 6.49
N ALA A 15 10.26 16.57 7.83
CA ALA A 15 10.46 17.74 8.67
C ALA A 15 11.94 18.17 8.79
N GLY A 16 12.87 17.49 8.11
CA GLY A 16 14.28 17.85 8.05
C GLY A 16 15.15 17.18 9.11
N MET A 17 14.66 16.13 9.78
CA MET A 17 15.49 15.37 10.71
C MET A 17 16.61 14.63 9.96
N SER A 18 17.86 14.80 10.41
CA SER A 18 19.00 14.09 9.84
C SER A 18 18.93 12.59 10.11
N PHE A 19 19.62 11.81 9.27
CA PHE A 19 19.70 10.36 9.40
C PHE A 19 20.20 9.92 10.79
N GLU A 20 21.23 10.58 11.33
CA GLU A 20 21.80 10.27 12.65
C GLU A 20 20.78 10.48 13.77
N LYS A 21 19.95 11.53 13.66
CA LYS A 21 18.89 11.80 14.63
C LYS A 21 17.76 10.76 14.54
N ILE A 22 17.42 10.32 13.33
CA ILE A 22 16.47 9.22 13.12
C ILE A 22 17.01 7.93 13.72
N CYS A 23 18.27 7.55 13.44
CA CYS A 23 18.90 6.37 14.03
C CYS A 23 18.95 6.43 15.56
N LYS A 24 19.22 7.61 16.14
CA LYS A 24 19.24 7.79 17.59
C LYS A 24 17.85 7.68 18.23
N LYS A 25 16.82 8.21 17.55
CA LYS A 25 15.43 8.22 18.07
C LYS A 25 14.71 6.88 17.88
N TYR A 26 14.95 6.21 16.75
CA TYR A 26 14.22 5.02 16.33
C TYR A 26 15.08 3.75 16.27
N GLY A 27 16.35 3.82 16.67
CA GLY A 27 17.28 2.70 16.66
C GLY A 27 16.75 1.48 17.44
N GLY A 28 17.08 0.29 16.94
CA GLY A 28 16.60 -0.98 17.51
C GLY A 28 15.21 -1.41 17.03
N LEU A 29 14.46 -0.53 16.35
CA LEU A 29 13.20 -0.90 15.71
C LEU A 29 13.44 -1.72 14.43
N ARG A 30 12.62 -2.74 14.22
CA ARG A 30 12.46 -3.40 12.92
C ARG A 30 11.16 -2.92 12.31
N VAL A 31 11.26 -2.22 11.18
CA VAL A 31 10.09 -1.73 10.43
C VAL A 31 9.96 -2.52 9.13
N TYR A 32 8.76 -3.02 8.86
CA TYR A 32 8.40 -3.53 7.55
C TYR A 32 8.10 -2.35 6.62
N ILE A 33 8.77 -2.31 5.47
CA ILE A 33 8.42 -1.42 4.37
C ILE A 33 7.50 -2.21 3.44
N PRO A 34 6.20 -1.87 3.38
CA PRO A 34 5.28 -2.58 2.49
C PRO A 34 5.67 -2.34 1.04
N GLN A 35 5.55 -3.39 0.22
CA GLN A 35 5.79 -3.30 -1.23
C GLN A 35 4.82 -2.36 -1.94
N VAL A 36 3.69 -2.09 -1.29
CA VAL A 36 2.59 -1.28 -1.81
C VAL A 36 2.15 -0.24 -0.79
N ILE A 37 1.62 0.86 -1.30
CA ILE A 37 1.05 1.92 -0.49
C ILE A 37 -0.21 1.44 0.26
N PRO A 38 -0.48 1.97 1.46
CA PRO A 38 -1.73 1.73 2.17
C PRO A 38 -2.86 2.43 1.40
N ASP A 39 -3.74 1.64 0.77
CA ASP A 39 -4.83 2.02 -0.18
C ASP A 39 -4.73 1.36 -1.56
N VAL A 40 -3.67 0.57 -1.82
CA VAL A 40 -3.43 0.03 -3.17
C VAL A 40 -4.61 -0.77 -3.71
N ARG A 41 -5.36 -1.45 -2.83
CA ARG A 41 -6.51 -2.27 -3.23
C ARG A 41 -7.64 -1.39 -3.74
N GLU A 42 -7.98 -0.37 -2.97
CA GLU A 42 -9.02 0.61 -3.28
C GLU A 42 -8.70 1.33 -4.59
N ARG A 43 -7.46 1.80 -4.73
CA ARG A 43 -7.00 2.46 -5.96
C ARG A 43 -7.01 1.56 -7.19
N ILE A 44 -6.62 0.29 -7.03
CA ILE A 44 -6.73 -0.70 -8.11
C ILE A 44 -8.18 -0.88 -8.54
N ILE A 45 -9.12 -0.95 -7.61
CA ILE A 45 -10.54 -1.11 -7.90
C ILE A 45 -11.09 0.12 -8.63
N GLU A 46 -10.77 1.32 -8.16
CA GLU A 46 -11.22 2.60 -8.75
C GLU A 46 -10.67 2.84 -10.16
N GLU A 47 -9.40 2.51 -10.39
CA GLU A 47 -8.74 2.73 -11.68
C GLU A 47 -8.94 1.57 -12.68
N PHE A 48 -9.60 0.48 -12.28
CA PHE A 48 -9.77 -0.69 -13.14
C PHE A 48 -10.83 -0.46 -14.21
N ASN A 49 -10.47 -0.67 -15.47
CA ASN A 49 -11.33 -0.41 -16.63
C ASN A 49 -11.84 -1.68 -17.34
N GLY A 50 -11.63 -2.86 -16.75
CA GLY A 50 -12.03 -4.15 -17.30
C GLY A 50 -10.88 -4.96 -17.90
N TYR A 51 -9.81 -4.31 -18.37
CA TYR A 51 -8.72 -4.99 -19.09
C TYR A 51 -7.29 -4.47 -18.79
N ASN A 52 -7.13 -3.36 -18.07
CA ASN A 52 -5.83 -2.73 -17.76
C ASN A 52 -4.98 -3.43 -16.67
N TYR A 53 -5.04 -4.76 -16.54
CA TYR A 53 -4.35 -5.50 -15.46
C TYR A 53 -2.84 -5.27 -15.43
N GLU A 54 -2.17 -5.35 -16.58
CA GLU A 54 -0.71 -5.20 -16.69
C GLU A 54 -0.23 -3.78 -16.38
N LEU A 55 -1.02 -2.79 -16.78
CA LEU A 55 -0.77 -1.38 -16.48
C LEU A 55 -0.85 -1.14 -14.97
N LEU A 56 -1.89 -1.65 -14.31
CA LEU A 56 -2.05 -1.52 -12.85
C LEU A 56 -0.96 -2.28 -12.10
N ALA A 57 -0.59 -3.48 -12.56
CA ALA A 57 0.50 -4.27 -11.98
C ALA A 57 1.82 -3.49 -12.00
N THR A 58 2.15 -2.89 -13.15
CA THR A 58 3.34 -2.04 -13.30
C THR A 58 3.27 -0.80 -12.43
N LYS A 59 2.14 -0.07 -12.46
CA LYS A 59 1.94 1.18 -11.71
C LYS A 59 2.07 0.99 -10.20
N PHE A 60 1.56 -0.12 -9.68
CA PHE A 60 1.54 -0.40 -8.24
C PHE A 60 2.62 -1.39 -7.78
N ASN A 61 3.54 -1.76 -8.66
CA ASN A 61 4.62 -2.71 -8.37
C ASN A 61 4.10 -4.04 -7.79
N LEU A 62 3.11 -4.62 -8.46
CA LEU A 62 2.47 -5.89 -8.10
C LEU A 62 2.61 -6.89 -9.24
N SER A 63 2.39 -8.18 -8.94
CA SER A 63 2.18 -9.16 -10.00
C SER A 63 0.80 -8.98 -10.62
N VAL A 64 0.67 -9.31 -11.91
CA VAL A 64 -0.62 -9.31 -12.62
C VAL A 64 -1.63 -10.21 -11.92
N GLU A 65 -1.19 -11.36 -11.38
CA GLU A 65 -2.07 -12.26 -10.63
C GLU A 65 -2.59 -11.61 -9.34
N LYS A 66 -1.76 -10.81 -8.65
CA LYS A 66 -2.23 -10.10 -7.44
C LYS A 66 -3.30 -9.07 -7.79
N VAL A 67 -3.15 -8.36 -8.90
CA VAL A 67 -4.19 -7.44 -9.40
C VAL A 67 -5.48 -8.21 -9.72
N ARG A 68 -5.39 -9.34 -10.42
CA ARG A 68 -6.55 -10.20 -10.71
C ARG A 68 -7.24 -10.72 -9.45
N GLU A 69 -6.47 -11.13 -8.45
CA GLU A 69 -6.97 -11.56 -7.15
C GLU A 69 -7.79 -10.44 -6.49
N ILE A 70 -7.24 -9.22 -6.41
CA ILE A 70 -7.92 -8.05 -5.82
C ILE A 70 -9.26 -7.78 -6.52
N ILE A 71 -9.27 -7.73 -7.85
CA ILE A 71 -10.51 -7.49 -8.63
C ILE A 71 -11.52 -8.62 -8.43
N ARG A 72 -11.07 -9.87 -8.39
CA ARG A 72 -11.93 -11.05 -8.17
C ARG A 72 -12.56 -11.04 -6.77
N GLU A 73 -11.79 -10.70 -5.74
CA GLU A 73 -12.29 -10.57 -4.37
C GLU A 73 -13.33 -9.46 -4.26
N HIS A 74 -13.06 -8.30 -4.86
CA HIS A 74 -14.00 -7.17 -4.87
C HIS A 74 -15.34 -7.53 -5.53
N ARG A 75 -15.30 -8.22 -6.68
CA ARG A 75 -16.52 -8.69 -7.37
C ARG A 75 -17.33 -9.68 -6.54
N LYS A 76 -16.67 -10.60 -5.82
CA LYS A 76 -17.36 -11.54 -4.93
C LYS A 76 -18.07 -10.83 -3.78
N LEU A 77 -17.46 -9.77 -3.24
CA LEU A 77 -18.05 -8.99 -2.15
C LEU A 77 -19.28 -8.19 -2.63
N THR A 78 -19.20 -7.57 -3.80
CA THR A 78 -20.34 -6.85 -4.38
C THR A 78 -21.51 -7.76 -4.71
N MET A 79 -21.26 -8.97 -5.24
CA MET A 79 -22.33 -9.94 -5.50
C MET A 79 -23.04 -10.41 -4.23
N LYS A 80 -22.29 -10.70 -3.15
CA LYS A 80 -22.87 -11.12 -1.85
C LYS A 80 -23.73 -10.05 -1.16
N GLN A 81 -23.59 -8.78 -1.52
CA GLN A 81 -24.38 -7.69 -0.95
C GLN A 81 -25.72 -7.48 -1.69
N MET A 82 -25.89 -8.10 -2.86
CA MET A 82 -27.12 -8.01 -3.66
C MET A 82 -28.09 -9.17 -3.37
N ASP A 83 -27.62 -10.21 -2.68
CA ASP A 83 -28.40 -11.35 -2.17
C ASP A 83 -28.94 -11.06 -0.76
#